data_AF-A0A524QHL7-F1
#
_entry.id   AF-A0A524QHL7-F1
#
_cell.length_a   1.000
_cell.length_b   1.000
_cell.length_c   1.000
_cell.angle_alpha   90.00
_cell.angle_beta   90.00
_cell.angle_gamma   90.00
#
_symmetry.space_group_name_H-M   'P 1'
#
loop_
_entity.id
_entity.type
_entity.pdbx_description
1 polymer ?
#
loop_
_entity_poly.entity_id
_entity_poly.type
_entity_poly.pdbx_seq_one_letter_code
_entity_poly.pdbx_strand_id
1 'polypeptide(L)'
;MKKGAGLLILTLLMILPAKSQDRERAVSAGGYSSWLHSAMFDSLGGEWINSSMLHNRVNLKAFAGEKITFDLEIRNRFITGDMVRLDPRYSASLTTDNGWADLSWNIIDERSFILNTTIDRAWIDFTAGKLQLRAGRQRINWSQSLVWNPNDIFNTYSFFDFDYIERPGS
;
A
#
# COMPACT_ATOMS: atom_id res chain seq x y z
N MET A 1 -54.10 -34.75 -9.89
CA MET A 1 -52.90 -35.00 -10.73
C MET A 1 -52.13 -33.70 -11.07
N LYS A 2 -51.76 -32.87 -10.06
CA LYS A 2 -51.07 -31.57 -10.30
C LYS A 2 -49.78 -31.39 -9.48
N LYS A 3 -49.20 -32.46 -8.93
CA LYS A 3 -47.99 -32.40 -8.09
C LYS A 3 -46.68 -32.68 -8.84
N GLY A 4 -46.74 -33.22 -10.06
CA GLY A 4 -45.55 -33.59 -10.85
C GLY A 4 -44.90 -32.43 -11.61
N ALA A 5 -45.68 -31.43 -12.03
CA ALA A 5 -45.17 -30.30 -12.82
C ALA A 5 -44.21 -29.39 -12.02
N GLY A 6 -44.46 -29.20 -10.72
CA GLY A 6 -43.60 -28.39 -9.85
C GLY A 6 -42.22 -29.02 -9.64
N LEU A 7 -42.16 -30.36 -9.52
CA LEU A 7 -40.88 -31.06 -9.38
C LEU A 7 -40.05 -30.95 -10.68
N LEU A 8 -40.71 -31.09 -11.84
CA LEU A 8 -40.05 -31.01 -13.14
C LEU A 8 -39.48 -29.62 -13.44
N ILE A 9 -40.18 -28.56 -13.04
CA ILE A 9 -39.71 -27.17 -13.15
C ILE A 9 -38.51 -26.93 -12.22
N LEU A 10 -38.55 -27.47 -11.00
CA LEU A 10 -37.45 -27.35 -10.04
C LEU A 10 -36.19 -28.08 -10.52
N THR A 11 -36.33 -29.25 -11.14
CA THR A 11 -35.20 -29.99 -11.72
C THR A 11 -34.62 -29.27 -12.94
N LEU A 12 -35.45 -28.62 -13.77
CA LEU A 12 -35.00 -27.88 -14.94
C LEU A 12 -34.18 -26.62 -14.58
N LEU A 13 -34.49 -25.98 -13.45
CA LEU A 13 -33.78 -24.81 -12.93
C LEU A 13 -32.36 -25.13 -12.42
N MET A 14 -32.08 -26.38 -12.03
CA MET A 14 -30.73 -26.82 -11.60
C MET A 14 -29.76 -27.09 -12.76
N ILE A 15 -30.25 -27.20 -13.99
CA ILE A 15 -29.43 -27.52 -15.19
C ILE A 15 -28.99 -26.25 -15.92
N LEU A 16 -29.47 -25.08 -15.51
CA LEU A 16 -28.99 -23.82 -16.05
C LEU A 16 -27.56 -23.59 -15.54
N PRO A 17 -26.56 -23.45 -16.42
CA PRO A 17 -25.23 -23.07 -15.99
C PRO A 17 -25.32 -21.67 -15.38
N ALA A 18 -25.32 -21.61 -14.05
CA ALA A 18 -25.12 -20.38 -13.31
C ALA A 18 -23.73 -19.86 -13.67
N LYS A 19 -23.66 -18.90 -14.59
CA LYS A 19 -22.42 -18.17 -14.87
C LYS A 19 -22.16 -17.21 -13.71
N SER A 20 -21.69 -17.76 -12.60
CA SER A 20 -21.13 -17.03 -11.46
C SER A 20 -19.63 -16.79 -11.66
N GLN A 21 -19.24 -16.31 -12.84
CA GLN A 21 -17.91 -15.75 -13.03
C GLN A 21 -18.09 -14.24 -13.03
N ASP A 22 -17.79 -13.61 -11.89
CA ASP A 22 -17.48 -12.19 -11.90
C ASP A 22 -16.48 -11.95 -13.04
N ARG A 23 -16.78 -11.01 -13.93
CA ARG A 23 -15.79 -10.59 -14.92
C ARG A 23 -14.51 -10.25 -14.16
N GLU A 24 -13.41 -10.90 -14.52
CA GLU A 24 -12.10 -10.59 -13.97
C GLU A 24 -11.91 -9.07 -14.11
N ARG A 25 -11.81 -8.37 -12.97
CA ARG A 25 -11.78 -6.91 -12.98
C ARG A 25 -10.51 -6.48 -13.70
N ALA A 26 -10.64 -5.88 -14.88
CA ALA A 26 -9.52 -5.39 -15.67
C ALA A 26 -8.67 -4.34 -14.91
N VAL A 27 -9.26 -3.69 -13.91
CA VAL A 27 -8.57 -2.75 -13.01
C VAL A 27 -9.09 -2.94 -11.58
N SER A 28 -8.17 -2.92 -10.63
CA SER A 28 -8.42 -2.84 -9.19
C SER A 28 -7.79 -1.56 -8.65
N ALA A 29 -8.54 -0.84 -7.82
CA ALA A 29 -8.07 0.34 -7.11
C ALA A 29 -8.39 0.17 -5.62
N GLY A 30 -7.46 0.58 -4.78
CA GLY A 30 -7.58 0.52 -3.33
C GLY A 30 -6.59 1.46 -2.66
N GLY A 31 -6.42 1.29 -1.36
CA GLY A 31 -5.54 2.12 -0.54
C GLY A 31 -6.19 2.50 0.77
N TYR A 32 -5.59 3.45 1.48
CA TYR A 32 -6.07 3.94 2.76
C TYR A 32 -5.57 5.35 3.03
N SER A 33 -6.18 5.99 4.02
CA SER A 33 -5.67 7.22 4.61
C SER A 33 -5.61 7.06 6.12
N SER A 34 -4.52 7.51 6.72
CA SER A 34 -4.32 7.54 8.17
C SER A 34 -3.86 8.93 8.59
N TRP A 35 -4.27 9.32 9.80
CA TRP A 35 -3.79 10.54 10.44
C TRP A 35 -3.03 10.15 11.69
N LEU A 36 -1.80 10.63 11.79
CA LEU A 36 -0.97 10.49 12.96
C LEU A 36 -0.72 11.86 13.57
N HIS A 37 -0.97 11.98 14.86
CA HIS A 37 -0.53 13.13 15.66
C HIS A 37 0.44 12.63 16.74
N SER A 38 1.51 13.38 16.98
CA SER A 38 2.52 13.09 17.98
C SER A 38 2.83 14.34 18.77
N ALA A 39 2.79 14.22 20.09
CA ALA A 39 3.20 15.25 21.03
C ALA A 39 4.35 14.69 21.88
N MET A 40 5.45 15.42 21.95
CA MET A 40 6.63 15.07 22.73
C MET A 40 6.96 16.21 23.67
N PHE A 41 7.29 15.90 24.92
CA PHE A 41 7.66 16.88 25.93
C PHE A 41 8.68 16.26 26.89
N ASP A 42 9.58 17.08 27.44
CA ASP A 42 10.57 16.66 28.43
C ASP A 42 10.03 16.75 29.87
N SER A 43 9.06 17.64 30.09
CA SER A 43 8.42 17.93 31.37
C SER A 43 7.00 18.46 31.15
N LEU A 44 6.10 18.27 32.12
CA LEU A 44 4.69 18.66 31.99
C LEU A 44 4.48 20.18 31.83
N GLY A 45 5.43 20.99 32.32
CA GLY A 45 5.41 22.46 32.18
C GLY A 45 6.36 22.99 31.10
N GLY A 46 7.07 22.13 30.38
CA GLY A 46 8.02 22.50 29.33
C GLY A 46 7.36 22.77 27.99
N GLU A 47 8.19 23.03 26.98
CA GLU A 47 7.71 23.17 25.59
C GLU A 47 7.30 21.80 25.02
N TRP A 48 6.20 21.79 24.28
CA TRP A 48 5.69 20.60 23.61
C TRP A 48 6.02 20.66 22.13
N ILE A 49 6.66 19.61 21.62
CA ILE A 49 6.89 19.41 20.20
C ILE A 49 5.70 18.64 19.65
N ASN A 50 4.92 19.30 18.80
CA ASN A 50 3.74 18.75 18.17
C ASN A 50 4.01 18.52 16.68
N SER A 51 3.72 17.33 16.19
CA SER A 51 3.85 17.00 14.78
C SER A 51 2.68 16.16 14.34
N SER A 52 2.23 16.38 13.11
CA SER A 52 1.13 15.62 12.55
C SER A 52 1.40 15.23 11.11
N MET A 53 0.91 14.06 10.72
CA MET A 53 1.08 13.52 9.38
C MET A 53 -0.24 12.91 8.90
N LEU A 54 -0.74 13.42 7.76
CA LEU A 54 -1.74 12.73 6.97
C LEU A 54 -1.00 11.85 5.96
N HIS A 55 -1.14 10.54 6.10
CA HIS A 55 -0.62 9.56 5.17
C HIS A 55 -1.78 9.08 4.30
N ASN A 56 -1.63 9.19 2.98
CA ASN A 56 -2.55 8.66 2.00
C ASN A 56 -1.81 7.68 1.09
N ARG A 57 -2.40 6.52 0.87
CA ARG A 57 -1.87 5.47 0.02
C ARG A 57 -2.89 5.12 -1.05
N VAL A 58 -2.41 5.01 -2.28
CA VAL A 58 -3.21 4.69 -3.47
C VAL A 58 -2.55 3.51 -4.15
N ASN A 59 -3.31 2.42 -4.28
CA ASN A 59 -2.87 1.18 -4.91
C ASN A 59 -3.71 0.95 -6.16
N LEU A 60 -3.07 0.83 -7.31
CA LEU A 60 -3.69 0.60 -8.60
C LEU A 60 -3.08 -0.64 -9.23
N LYS A 61 -3.93 -1.58 -9.62
CA LYS A 61 -3.53 -2.79 -10.34
C LYS A 61 -4.37 -2.93 -11.60
N ALA A 62 -3.74 -3.17 -12.74
CA ALA A 62 -4.43 -3.37 -14.01
C ALA A 62 -4.03 -4.71 -14.63
N PHE A 63 -4.99 -5.38 -15.24
CA PHE A 63 -4.85 -6.71 -15.83
C PHE A 63 -5.14 -6.61 -17.32
N ALA A 64 -4.11 -6.76 -18.14
CA ALA A 64 -4.21 -6.77 -19.59
C ALA A 64 -4.28 -8.23 -20.08
N GLY A 65 -5.50 -8.78 -20.06
CA GLY A 65 -5.76 -10.20 -20.29
C GLY A 65 -5.19 -11.06 -19.15
N GLU A 66 -4.96 -12.35 -19.43
CA GLU A 66 -4.51 -13.33 -18.42
C GLU A 66 -2.98 -13.31 -18.18
N LYS A 67 -2.22 -12.57 -19.00
CA LYS A 67 -0.76 -12.69 -19.06
C LYS A 67 -0.01 -11.49 -18.52
N ILE A 68 -0.61 -10.31 -18.50
CA ILE A 68 0.08 -9.06 -18.16
C ILE A 68 -0.63 -8.40 -16.99
N THR A 69 0.12 -8.12 -15.92
CA THR A 69 -0.33 -7.33 -14.78
C THR A 69 0.55 -6.11 -14.62
N PHE A 70 -0.07 -4.95 -14.39
CA PHE A 70 0.59 -3.72 -13.99
C PHE A 70 0.20 -3.39 -12.56
N ASP A 71 1.15 -2.89 -11.78
CA ASP A 71 0.96 -2.51 -10.39
C ASP A 71 1.67 -1.18 -10.12
N LEU A 72 0.92 -0.24 -9.57
CA LEU A 72 1.37 1.10 -9.22
C LEU A 72 0.84 1.45 -7.83
N GLU A 73 1.76 1.67 -6.90
CA GLU A 73 1.45 2.08 -5.53
C GLU A 73 2.14 3.40 -5.21
N ILE A 74 1.32 4.40 -4.90
CA ILE A 74 1.74 5.76 -4.61
C ILE A 74 1.41 6.07 -3.15
N ARG A 75 2.35 6.70 -2.47
CA ARG A 75 2.20 7.22 -1.13
C ARG A 75 2.32 8.72 -1.14
N ASN A 76 1.40 9.40 -0.48
CA ASN A 76 1.45 10.83 -0.21
C ASN A 76 1.49 11.03 1.31
N ARG A 77 2.37 11.93 1.78
CA ARG A 77 2.45 12.32 3.19
C ARG A 77 2.41 13.83 3.28
N PHE A 78 1.37 14.35 3.91
CA PHE A 78 1.28 15.75 4.29
C PHE A 78 1.67 15.88 5.76
N ILE A 79 2.81 16.50 6.02
CA ILE A 79 3.43 16.58 7.34
C ILE A 79 3.42 18.04 7.78
N THR A 80 3.06 18.26 9.04
CA THR A 80 2.96 19.59 9.65
C THR A 80 3.52 19.57 11.06
N GLY A 81 3.91 20.75 11.55
CA GLY A 81 4.23 20.95 12.95
C GLY A 81 5.71 21.20 13.21
N ASP A 82 6.10 21.03 14.46
CA ASP A 82 7.36 21.51 15.00
C ASP A 82 8.56 20.76 14.44
N MET A 83 8.45 19.46 14.14
CA MET A 83 9.56 18.69 13.55
C MET A 83 10.02 19.26 12.20
N VAL A 84 9.10 19.73 11.36
CA VAL A 84 9.41 20.36 10.07
C VAL A 84 10.18 21.67 10.27
N ARG A 85 9.85 22.41 11.34
CA ARG A 85 10.46 23.72 11.64
C ARG A 85 11.79 23.60 12.38
N LEU A 86 11.92 22.60 13.25
CA LEU A 86 13.03 22.46 14.20
C LEU A 86 14.20 21.66 13.65
N ASP A 87 13.98 20.70 12.75
CA ASP A 87 15.06 19.93 12.10
C ASP A 87 15.18 20.30 10.61
N PRO A 88 16.19 21.10 10.23
CA PRO A 88 16.43 21.47 8.83
C PRO A 88 16.69 20.28 7.90
N ARG A 89 17.08 19.12 8.44
CA ARG A 89 17.36 17.90 7.65
C ARG A 89 16.10 17.06 7.43
N TYR A 90 15.01 17.38 8.12
CA TYR A 90 13.79 16.59 8.07
C TYR A 90 13.23 16.52 6.65
N SER A 91 13.17 17.64 5.93
CA SER A 91 12.73 17.68 4.53
C SER A 91 13.53 16.73 3.63
N ALA A 92 14.87 16.83 3.69
CA ALA A 92 15.76 15.98 2.89
C ALA A 92 15.64 14.49 3.26
N SER A 93 15.32 14.18 4.51
CA SER A 93 15.14 12.80 4.96
C SER A 93 13.90 12.13 4.33
N LEU A 94 12.87 12.90 3.96
CA LEU A 94 11.63 12.39 3.36
C LEU A 94 11.81 11.97 1.90
N THR A 95 12.78 12.58 1.20
CA THR A 95 13.11 12.25 -0.19
C THR A 95 14.15 11.15 -0.31
N THR A 96 14.77 10.71 0.79
CA THR A 96 15.77 9.63 0.74
C THR A 96 15.14 8.32 0.28
N ASP A 97 15.48 7.90 -0.93
CA ASP A 97 15.05 6.65 -1.54
C ASP A 97 16.26 5.73 -1.75
N ASN A 98 16.24 4.56 -1.10
CA ASN A 98 17.32 3.55 -1.22
C ASN A 98 17.18 2.67 -2.48
N GLY A 99 16.20 2.95 -3.34
CA GLY A 99 16.05 2.29 -4.63
C GLY A 99 17.12 2.70 -5.64
N TRP A 100 17.23 1.96 -6.74
CA TRP A 100 18.06 2.33 -7.89
C TRP A 100 17.73 3.74 -8.40
N ALA A 101 16.44 4.06 -8.47
CA ALA A 101 15.92 5.32 -8.96
C ALA A 101 15.21 6.03 -7.82
N ASP A 102 15.51 7.32 -7.66
CA ASP A 102 14.81 8.19 -6.72
C ASP A 102 13.40 8.47 -7.25
N LEU A 103 12.41 7.89 -6.58
CA LEU A 103 11.00 8.12 -6.86
C LEU A 103 10.28 8.73 -5.65
N SER A 104 10.96 9.57 -4.85
CA SER A 104 10.39 10.30 -3.73
C SER A 104 10.63 11.81 -3.89
N TRP A 105 9.56 12.60 -3.82
CA TRP A 105 9.64 14.04 -4.06
C TRP A 105 8.84 14.82 -3.02
N ASN A 106 9.44 15.90 -2.49
CA ASN A 106 8.69 16.92 -1.78
C ASN A 106 8.09 17.87 -2.82
N ILE A 107 6.83 17.64 -3.17
CA ILE A 107 6.10 18.45 -4.15
C ILE A 107 5.72 19.83 -3.60
N ILE A 108 5.66 19.95 -2.27
CA ILE A 108 5.63 21.22 -1.55
C ILE A 108 6.58 21.10 -0.35
N ASP A 109 7.45 22.09 -0.17
CA ASP A 109 8.41 22.16 0.93
C ASP A 109 8.41 23.57 1.51
N GLU A 110 7.70 23.75 2.62
CA GLU A 110 7.51 25.03 3.29
C GLU A 110 7.97 24.95 4.74
N ARG A 111 8.22 26.11 5.35
CA ARG A 111 8.81 26.21 6.70
C ARG A 111 8.04 25.45 7.80
N SER A 112 6.73 25.27 7.65
CA SER A 112 5.86 24.66 8.67
C SER A 112 5.11 23.42 8.20
N PHE A 113 5.24 23.06 6.92
CA PHE A 113 4.60 21.87 6.36
C PHE A 113 5.30 21.38 5.10
N ILE A 114 5.18 20.07 4.85
CA ILE A 114 5.75 19.41 3.68
C ILE A 114 4.68 18.51 3.08
N LEU A 115 4.59 18.49 1.76
CA LEU A 115 3.85 17.48 1.02
C LEU A 115 4.83 16.61 0.23
N ASN A 116 4.99 15.37 0.66
CA ASN A 116 5.85 14.39 0.01
C ASN A 116 5.00 13.36 -0.76
N THR A 117 5.47 12.98 -1.94
CA THR A 117 4.91 11.90 -2.76
C THR A 117 6.02 10.91 -3.10
N THR A 118 5.78 9.62 -2.86
CA THR A 118 6.67 8.52 -3.22
C THR A 118 5.94 7.49 -4.08
N ILE A 119 6.60 6.96 -5.12
CA ILE A 119 6.15 5.74 -5.79
C ILE A 119 6.85 4.56 -5.12
N ASP A 120 6.12 3.78 -4.31
CA ASP A 120 6.69 2.64 -3.59
C ASP A 120 6.82 1.40 -4.48
N ARG A 121 5.84 1.15 -5.36
CA ARG A 121 5.84 0.04 -6.32
C ARG A 121 5.40 0.55 -7.69
N ALA A 122 6.13 0.13 -8.72
CA ALA A 122 5.79 0.39 -10.11
C ALA A 122 6.42 -0.71 -10.97
N TRP A 123 5.65 -1.76 -11.25
CA TRP A 123 6.16 -2.93 -11.98
C TRP A 123 5.14 -3.48 -12.97
N ILE A 124 5.68 -4.18 -13.96
CA ILE A 124 4.93 -5.01 -14.90
C ILE A 124 5.31 -6.47 -14.66
N ASP A 125 4.33 -7.35 -14.72
CA ASP A 125 4.48 -8.78 -14.61
C ASP A 125 3.92 -9.45 -15.86
N PHE A 126 4.72 -10.31 -16.47
CA PHE A 126 4.36 -11.11 -17.62
C PHE A 126 4.44 -12.59 -17.29
N THR A 127 3.33 -13.30 -17.49
CA THR A 127 3.22 -14.74 -17.25
C THR A 127 2.90 -15.49 -18.55
N ALA A 128 3.72 -16.49 -18.87
CA ALA A 128 3.53 -17.38 -20.01
C ALA A 128 3.83 -18.85 -19.61
N GLY A 129 2.77 -19.61 -19.36
CA GLY A 129 2.89 -21.00 -18.92
C GLY A 129 3.58 -21.09 -17.56
N LYS A 130 4.80 -21.63 -17.52
CA LYS A 130 5.62 -21.76 -16.29
C LYS A 130 6.61 -20.61 -16.09
N LEU A 131 6.72 -19.69 -17.06
CA LEU A 131 7.62 -18.55 -17.00
C LEU A 131 6.87 -17.32 -16.47
N GLN A 132 7.42 -16.68 -15.45
CA GLN A 132 6.96 -15.39 -14.94
C GLN A 132 8.14 -14.41 -14.89
N LEU A 133 7.95 -13.23 -15.47
CA LEU A 133 8.95 -12.17 -15.50
C LEU A 133 8.34 -10.91 -14.90
N ARG A 134 8.94 -10.40 -13.83
CA ARG A 134 8.55 -9.14 -13.20
C ARG A 134 9.67 -8.13 -13.30
N ALA A 135 9.35 -6.95 -13.84
CA ALA A 135 10.31 -5.87 -14.04
C ALA A 135 9.74 -4.54 -13.56
N GLY A 136 10.61 -3.70 -13.00
CA GLY A 136 10.26 -2.40 -12.44
C GLY A 136 10.61 -2.30 -10.96
N ARG A 137 10.12 -1.23 -10.32
CA ARG A 137 10.32 -0.97 -8.91
C ARG A 137 9.47 -1.90 -8.05
N GLN A 138 10.15 -2.70 -7.25
CA GLN A 138 9.53 -3.69 -6.38
C GLN A 138 10.00 -3.46 -4.95
N ARG A 139 9.09 -3.60 -3.99
CA ARG A 139 9.44 -3.58 -2.56
C ARG A 139 9.62 -5.01 -2.08
N ILE A 140 10.74 -5.62 -2.45
CA ILE A 140 11.11 -6.97 -2.03
C ILE A 140 11.68 -6.90 -0.61
N ASN A 141 11.08 -7.62 0.33
CA ASN A 141 11.63 -7.77 1.66
C ASN A 141 12.64 -8.93 1.66
N TRP A 142 13.91 -8.62 1.89
CA TRP A 142 14.99 -9.60 1.96
C TRP A 142 15.30 -10.06 3.39
N SER A 143 14.31 -9.98 4.31
CA SER A 143 14.49 -10.35 5.72
C SER A 143 15.66 -9.60 6.37
N GLN A 144 15.69 -8.27 6.18
CA GLN A 144 16.68 -7.37 6.78
C GLN A 144 16.10 -6.73 8.04
N SER A 145 16.07 -7.46 9.15
CA SER A 145 15.79 -6.89 10.48
C SER A 145 16.71 -7.49 11.53
N LEU A 146 17.14 -6.66 12.48
CA LEU A 146 17.89 -7.07 13.67
C LEU A 146 17.02 -7.76 14.72
N VAL A 147 15.69 -7.71 14.56
CA VAL A 147 14.72 -8.35 15.45
C VAL A 147 13.95 -9.40 14.65
N TRP A 148 14.08 -10.65 15.09
CA TRP A 148 13.47 -11.82 14.47
C TRP A 148 12.07 -12.05 15.06
N ASN A 149 11.04 -12.12 14.22
CA ASN A 149 9.73 -12.59 14.63
C ASN A 149 9.66 -14.11 14.40
N PRO A 150 9.60 -14.95 15.45
CA PRO A 150 9.57 -16.41 15.28
C PRO A 150 8.32 -16.93 14.56
N ASN A 151 7.28 -16.10 14.41
CA ASN A 151 6.05 -16.46 13.72
C ASN A 151 6.05 -16.15 12.22
N ASP A 152 6.95 -15.27 11.73
CA ASP A 152 7.00 -14.89 10.30
C ASP A 152 8.37 -14.32 9.92
N ILE A 153 9.22 -15.20 9.38
CA ILE A 153 10.62 -14.93 9.05
C ILE A 153 10.80 -14.12 7.75
N PHE A 154 9.73 -13.92 6.97
CA PHE A 154 9.75 -13.14 5.73
C PHE A 154 9.02 -11.80 5.86
N ASN A 155 8.35 -11.57 7.00
CA ASN A 155 7.62 -10.36 7.31
C ASN A 155 8.17 -9.68 8.57
N THR A 156 9.38 -9.14 8.45
CA THR A 156 9.98 -8.32 9.48
C THR A 156 9.29 -6.95 9.51
N TYR A 157 8.56 -6.67 10.59
CA TYR A 157 7.91 -5.38 10.81
C TYR A 157 8.64 -4.61 11.92
N SER A 158 8.66 -3.28 11.82
CA SER A 158 9.12 -2.40 12.89
C SER A 158 7.98 -2.17 13.88
N PHE A 159 8.23 -2.28 15.18
CA PHE A 159 7.25 -1.90 16.21
C PHE A 159 6.93 -0.41 16.20
N PHE A 160 7.72 0.41 15.49
CA PHE A 160 7.53 1.85 15.35
C PHE A 160 6.67 2.24 14.13
N ASP A 161 6.36 1.31 13.23
CA ASP A 161 5.58 1.57 12.00
C ASP A 161 4.08 1.29 12.22
N PHE A 162 3.47 1.92 13.22
CA PHE A 162 2.05 1.71 13.56
C PHE A 162 1.06 2.46 12.64
N ASP A 163 1.55 3.46 11.91
CA ASP A 163 0.78 4.24 10.94
C ASP A 163 0.72 3.59 9.54
N TYR A 164 1.53 2.54 9.34
CA TYR A 164 1.65 1.79 8.09
C TYR A 164 0.91 0.46 8.20
N ILE A 165 -0.31 0.42 7.65
CA ILE A 165 -1.18 -0.78 7.74
C ILE A 165 -0.65 -1.92 6.85
N GLU A 166 0.01 -1.57 5.75
CA GLU A 166 0.57 -2.53 4.79
C GLU A 166 1.97 -2.99 5.18
N ARG A 167 2.24 -4.29 4.99
CA ARG A 167 3.52 -4.88 5.36
C ARG A 167 4.41 -5.05 4.11
N PRO A 168 5.75 -4.93 4.23
CA PRO A 168 6.63 -5.20 3.11
C PRO A 168 6.49 -6.66 2.67
N GLY A 169 5.91 -6.89 1.48
CA GLY A 169 5.64 -8.23 0.93
C GLY A 169 4.17 -8.62 0.82
N SER A 170 3.24 -7.85 1.42
CA SER A 170 1.79 -7.97 1.16
C SER A 170 1.35 -7.17 -0.06
#